data_AF-A0A0D7ASS7-F1
#
_entry.id   AF-A0A0D7ASS7-F1
#
_cell.length_a   1.000
_cell.length_b   1.000
_cell.length_c   1.000
_cell.angle_alpha   90.00
_cell.angle_beta   90.00
_cell.angle_gamma   90.00
#
_symmetry.space_group_name_H-M   'P 1'
#
loop_
_entity.id
_entity.type
_entity.pdbx_description
1 polymer ?
#
loop_
_entity_poly.entity_id
_entity_poly.type
_entity_poly.pdbx_seq_one_letter_code
_entity_poly.pdbx_strand_id
1 'polypeptide(L)'
;MRFTPLFTLVLAAVAIAAPAPDFDGVEERALDDRAVSFEGIAFGLTAAIRQYRNNPTNKNNLAAICRYKAALSTQQQTNAANLGFNFDSVTCLTTTQQLNAIQSGLGDAYATFSAAGGQTATNTQALCAITTTLTPAQRRSISALGVIINVQCPSI
;
A
#
# COMPACT_ATOMS: atom_id res chain seq x y z
N MET A 1 24.17 -3.11 19.90
CA MET A 1 22.92 -2.56 20.48
C MET A 1 22.89 -1.06 20.23
N ARG A 2 21.97 -0.57 19.39
CA ARG A 2 21.69 0.88 19.27
C ARG A 2 20.19 1.06 19.46
N PHE A 3 19.80 1.21 20.72
CA PHE A 3 18.46 1.62 21.11
C PHE A 3 18.35 3.13 20.88
N THR A 4 17.76 3.52 19.75
CA THR A 4 17.36 4.92 19.52
C THR A 4 16.11 5.19 20.36
N PRO A 5 16.09 6.24 21.22
CA PRO A 5 15.05 6.41 22.22
C PRO A 5 13.72 6.84 21.60
N LEU A 6 12.65 6.31 22.20
CA LEU A 6 11.20 6.43 21.91
C LEU A 6 10.69 7.81 21.46
N PHE A 7 11.33 8.90 21.87
CA PHE A 7 10.91 10.27 21.54
C PHE A 7 11.17 10.65 20.07
N THR A 8 12.06 9.96 19.36
CA THR A 8 12.34 10.25 17.94
C THR A 8 11.30 9.67 16.97
N LEU A 9 10.53 8.66 17.38
CA LEU A 9 9.55 7.99 16.50
C LEU A 9 8.21 8.72 16.41
N VAL A 10 7.79 9.46 17.45
CA VAL A 10 6.55 10.24 17.42
C VAL A 10 6.73 11.52 16.59
N LEU A 11 7.85 12.22 16.77
CA LEU A 11 8.21 13.40 15.95
C LEU A 11 8.44 13.02 14.48
N ALA A 12 8.94 11.81 14.24
CA ALA A 12 9.13 11.26 12.91
C ALA A 12 7.83 11.10 12.13
N ALA A 13 6.82 10.56 12.78
CA ALA A 13 5.59 10.19 12.14
C ALA A 13 4.74 11.43 11.75
N VAL A 14 4.89 12.54 12.47
CA VAL A 14 4.33 13.86 12.09
C VAL A 14 5.04 14.45 10.85
N ALA A 15 6.38 14.32 10.76
CA ALA A 15 7.17 14.78 9.61
C ALA A 15 6.98 13.91 8.35
N ILE A 16 6.54 12.68 8.51
CA ILE A 16 6.19 11.76 7.42
C ILE A 16 4.79 12.10 6.89
N ALA A 17 3.89 12.72 7.65
CA ALA A 17 2.50 12.84 7.23
C ALA A 17 2.18 14.16 6.49
N ALA A 18 2.85 15.28 6.81
CA ALA A 18 2.51 16.58 6.22
C ALA A 18 3.03 16.76 4.77
N PRO A 19 2.18 16.98 3.75
CA PRO A 19 2.59 17.80 2.61
C PRO A 19 2.83 19.22 3.13
N ALA A 20 3.94 19.86 2.72
CA ALA A 20 4.20 21.25 3.08
C ALA A 20 2.94 22.09 2.77
N PRO A 21 2.33 22.77 3.75
CA PRO A 21 1.16 23.59 3.49
C PRO A 21 1.58 24.78 2.62
N ASP A 22 0.96 24.89 1.44
CA ASP A 22 0.89 26.15 0.70
C ASP A 22 -0.12 27.02 1.46
N PHE A 23 0.38 28.05 2.13
CA PHE A 23 -0.44 28.90 3.01
C PHE A 23 -1.16 29.96 2.17
N ASP A 24 -2.15 29.53 1.38
CA ASP A 24 -3.11 30.45 0.79
C ASP A 24 -4.54 29.97 1.10
N GLY A 25 -5.15 30.56 2.15
CA GLY A 25 -6.61 30.57 2.34
C GLY A 25 -7.32 29.39 3.01
N VAL A 26 -6.66 28.55 3.83
CA VAL A 26 -7.33 27.37 4.43
C VAL A 26 -7.97 27.70 5.79
N GLU A 27 -9.30 27.56 5.89
CA GLU A 27 -10.09 27.67 7.14
C GLU A 27 -9.54 26.76 8.26
N GLU A 28 -9.43 27.32 9.46
CA GLU A 28 -8.84 26.70 10.67
C GLU A 28 -9.41 25.31 11.00
N ARG A 29 -10.70 25.06 10.73
CA ARG A 29 -11.34 23.74 10.91
C ARG A 29 -10.79 22.64 10.01
N ALA A 30 -10.42 22.97 8.76
CA ALA A 30 -9.85 21.98 7.85
C ALA A 30 -8.41 21.62 8.24
N LEU A 31 -7.72 22.48 9.00
CA LEU A 31 -6.39 22.18 9.54
C LEU A 31 -6.48 21.21 10.72
N ASP A 32 -7.46 21.36 11.61
CA ASP A 32 -7.68 20.45 12.75
C ASP A 32 -8.06 19.02 12.31
N ASP A 33 -9.01 18.87 11.38
CA ASP A 33 -9.39 17.53 10.87
C ASP A 33 -8.23 16.83 10.15
N ARG A 34 -7.40 17.61 9.44
CA ARG A 34 -6.16 17.09 8.83
C ARG A 34 -5.13 16.72 9.90
N ALA A 35 -4.98 17.52 10.95
CA ALA A 35 -4.06 17.24 12.05
C ALA A 35 -4.45 15.95 12.79
N VAL A 36 -5.73 15.74 13.08
CA VAL A 36 -6.24 14.51 13.71
C VAL A 36 -6.03 13.29 12.80
N SER A 37 -6.26 13.43 11.50
CA SER A 37 -5.96 12.39 10.51
C SER A 37 -4.46 12.06 10.47
N PHE A 38 -3.60 13.09 10.50
CA PHE A 38 -2.15 12.94 10.49
C PHE A 38 -1.60 12.29 11.77
N GLU A 39 -2.12 12.65 12.94
CA GLU A 39 -1.77 11.99 14.20
C GLU A 39 -2.20 10.52 14.19
N GLY A 40 -3.41 10.21 13.69
CA GLY A 40 -3.88 8.83 13.55
C GLY A 40 -2.99 7.97 12.63
N ILE A 41 -2.56 8.53 11.50
CA ILE A 41 -1.62 7.89 10.57
C ILE A 41 -0.25 7.71 11.24
N ALA A 42 0.21 8.71 11.98
CA ALA A 42 1.51 8.72 12.66
C ALA A 42 1.61 7.67 13.78
N PHE A 43 0.60 7.59 14.64
CA PHE A 43 0.50 6.57 15.69
C PHE A 43 0.37 5.16 15.11
N GLY A 44 -0.46 4.99 14.07
CA GLY A 44 -0.64 3.71 13.39
C GLY A 44 0.64 3.19 12.73
N LEU A 45 1.37 4.06 12.03
CA LEU A 45 2.63 3.72 11.38
C LEU A 45 3.71 3.32 12.41
N THR A 46 3.83 4.09 13.49
CA THR A 46 4.81 3.80 14.56
C THR A 46 4.56 2.44 15.19
N ALA A 47 3.29 2.11 15.46
CA ALA A 47 2.90 0.80 15.98
C ALA A 47 3.24 -0.33 14.99
N ALA A 48 2.94 -0.15 13.70
CA ALA A 48 3.24 -1.13 12.66
C ALA A 48 4.75 -1.38 12.51
N ILE A 49 5.57 -0.33 12.50
CA ILE A 49 7.04 -0.44 12.46
C ILE A 49 7.54 -1.24 13.67
N ARG A 50 7.02 -0.96 14.87
CA ARG A 50 7.41 -1.69 16.09
C ARG A 50 7.04 -3.17 16.01
N GLN A 51 5.81 -3.49 15.62
CA GLN A 51 5.34 -4.87 15.50
C GLN A 51 6.16 -5.65 14.46
N TYR A 52 6.45 -5.03 13.31
CA TYR A 52 7.29 -5.61 12.28
C TYR A 52 8.72 -5.87 12.77
N ARG A 53 9.37 -4.90 13.43
CA ARG A 53 10.72 -5.10 13.99
C ARG A 53 10.79 -6.23 15.02
N ASN A 54 9.76 -6.37 15.84
CA ASN A 54 9.72 -7.40 16.89
C ASN A 54 9.46 -8.80 16.33
N ASN A 55 8.69 -8.92 15.25
CA ASN A 55 8.43 -10.20 14.61
C ASN A 55 8.19 -10.00 13.09
N PRO A 56 9.26 -9.95 12.28
CA PRO A 56 9.16 -9.64 10.85
C PRO A 56 8.60 -10.80 10.03
N THR A 57 8.70 -12.03 10.54
CA THR A 57 8.17 -13.24 9.90
C THR A 57 6.66 -13.40 10.07
N ASN A 58 6.04 -12.65 10.97
CA ASN A 58 4.60 -12.67 11.14
C ASN A 58 3.90 -12.04 9.93
N LYS A 59 3.02 -12.81 9.27
CA LYS A 59 2.32 -12.39 8.06
C LYS A 59 1.49 -11.11 8.25
N ASN A 60 0.86 -10.93 9.42
CA ASN A 60 0.05 -9.75 9.70
C ASN A 60 0.91 -8.50 9.88
N ASN A 61 2.07 -8.63 10.55
CA ASN A 61 3.01 -7.53 10.72
C ASN A 61 3.63 -7.11 9.38
N LEU A 62 4.02 -8.10 8.55
CA LEU A 62 4.51 -7.85 7.20
C LEU A 62 3.43 -7.20 6.32
N ALA A 63 2.20 -7.70 6.35
CA ALA A 63 1.10 -7.12 5.59
C ALA A 63 0.80 -5.68 6.03
N ALA A 64 0.81 -5.40 7.33
CA ALA A 64 0.59 -4.05 7.86
C ALA A 64 1.67 -3.07 7.37
N ILE A 65 2.95 -3.42 7.49
CA ILE A 65 4.02 -2.53 7.05
C ILE A 65 4.04 -2.32 5.53
N CYS A 66 3.68 -3.35 4.76
CA CYS A 66 3.58 -3.24 3.30
C CYS A 66 2.41 -2.37 2.84
N ARG A 67 1.29 -2.34 3.57
CA ARG A 67 0.20 -1.39 3.33
C ARG A 67 0.65 0.05 3.55
N TYR A 68 1.38 0.31 4.64
CA TYR A 68 1.96 1.64 4.88
C TYR A 68 2.97 2.02 3.79
N LYS A 69 3.84 1.10 3.36
CA LYS A 69 4.78 1.34 2.24
C LYS A 69 4.04 1.78 0.97
N ALA A 70 2.91 1.15 0.65
CA ALA A 70 2.11 1.48 -0.53
C ALA A 70 1.33 2.80 -0.40
N ALA A 71 0.95 3.19 0.83
CA ALA A 71 0.18 4.42 1.08
C ALA A 71 1.06 5.68 1.23
N LEU A 72 2.34 5.51 1.60
CA LEU A 72 3.27 6.61 1.82
C LEU A 72 3.95 7.07 0.51
N SER A 73 4.05 8.37 0.31
CA SER A 73 4.81 8.96 -0.80
C SER A 73 6.32 8.72 -0.64
N THR A 74 7.07 8.85 -1.74
CA THR A 74 8.54 8.67 -1.74
C THR A 74 9.23 9.54 -0.70
N GLN A 75 8.79 10.80 -0.55
CA GLN A 75 9.36 11.72 0.45
C GLN A 75 9.11 11.25 1.88
N GLN A 76 7.93 10.70 2.14
CA GLN A 76 7.53 10.18 3.44
C GLN A 76 8.34 8.92 3.80
N GLN A 77 8.61 8.06 2.82
CA GLN A 77 9.50 6.90 2.99
C GLN A 77 10.95 7.32 3.25
N THR A 78 11.46 8.35 2.57
CA THR A 78 12.78 8.94 2.83
C THR A 78 12.89 9.51 4.24
N ASN A 79 11.86 10.22 4.70
CA ASN A 79 11.80 10.71 6.08
C ASN A 79 11.87 9.53 7.07
N ALA A 80 11.07 8.48 6.87
CA ALA A 80 11.14 7.27 7.69
C ALA A 80 12.55 6.64 7.72
N ALA A 81 13.24 6.61 6.58
CA ALA A 81 14.62 6.12 6.48
C ALA A 81 15.60 6.97 7.30
N ASN A 82 15.50 8.29 7.23
CA ASN A 82 16.30 9.23 8.04
C ASN A 82 16.07 9.04 9.54
N LEU A 83 14.90 8.51 9.90
CA LEU A 83 14.48 8.24 11.28
C LEU A 83 14.78 6.79 11.70
N GLY A 84 15.50 6.05 10.85
CA GLY A 84 16.06 4.73 11.12
C GLY A 84 15.19 3.56 10.68
N PHE A 85 14.13 3.78 9.90
CA PHE A 85 13.33 2.71 9.31
C PHE A 85 13.34 2.76 7.77
N ASN A 86 14.08 1.85 7.15
CA ASN A 86 14.17 1.78 5.70
C ASN A 86 13.14 0.80 5.11
N PHE A 87 12.14 1.32 4.40
CA PHE A 87 11.13 0.52 3.71
C PHE A 87 11.68 -0.36 2.58
N ASP A 88 12.85 -0.04 2.01
CA ASP A 88 13.48 -0.86 0.96
C ASP A 88 14.05 -2.17 1.51
N SER A 89 14.36 -2.22 2.81
CA SER A 89 14.75 -3.45 3.48
C SER A 89 13.58 -4.42 3.70
N VAL A 90 12.34 -3.97 3.49
CA VAL A 90 11.13 -4.78 3.64
C VAL A 90 10.75 -5.37 2.29
N THR A 91 10.81 -6.70 2.17
CA THR A 91 10.34 -7.42 0.99
C THR A 91 8.81 -7.49 0.97
N CYS A 92 8.19 -6.48 0.38
CA CYS A 92 6.76 -6.47 0.11
C CYS A 92 6.46 -7.13 -1.24
N LEU A 93 5.47 -8.01 -1.26
CA LEU A 93 4.95 -8.53 -2.52
C LEU A 93 4.37 -7.37 -3.33
N THR A 94 4.74 -7.25 -4.60
CA THR A 94 4.12 -6.32 -5.54
C THR A 94 2.66 -6.70 -5.78
N THR A 95 1.84 -5.77 -6.29
CA THR A 95 0.44 -6.08 -6.66
C THR A 95 0.37 -7.28 -7.60
N THR A 96 1.28 -7.38 -8.58
CA THR A 96 1.42 -8.55 -9.46
C THR A 96 1.65 -9.83 -8.67
N GLN A 97 2.60 -9.83 -7.73
CA GLN A 97 2.91 -11.01 -6.92
C GLN A 97 1.75 -11.39 -5.98
N GLN A 98 1.06 -10.40 -5.41
CA GLN A 98 -0.12 -10.63 -4.56
C GLN A 98 -1.28 -11.24 -5.35
N LEU A 99 -1.53 -10.75 -6.56
CA LEU A 99 -2.56 -11.30 -7.46
C LEU A 99 -2.18 -12.71 -7.95
N ASN A 100 -0.92 -12.93 -8.30
CA ASN A 100 -0.41 -14.26 -8.69
C ASN A 100 -0.51 -15.29 -7.56
N ALA A 101 -0.42 -14.85 -6.29
CA ALA A 101 -0.64 -15.72 -5.13
C ALA A 101 -2.13 -16.11 -4.94
N ILE A 102 -3.07 -15.31 -5.44
CA ILE A 102 -4.50 -15.61 -5.41
C ILE A 102 -4.85 -16.59 -6.54
N GLN A 103 -4.37 -16.32 -7.74
CA GLN A 103 -4.54 -17.15 -8.92
C GLN A 103 -3.33 -16.99 -9.82
N SER A 104 -2.70 -18.10 -10.19
CA SER A 104 -1.52 -18.08 -11.05
C SER A 104 -1.79 -17.33 -12.36
N GLY A 105 -0.90 -16.40 -12.71
CA GLY A 105 -0.99 -15.59 -13.94
C GLY A 105 -1.96 -14.41 -13.87
N LEU A 106 -2.74 -14.25 -12.80
CA LEU A 106 -3.67 -13.12 -12.65
C LEU A 106 -2.94 -11.78 -12.56
N GLY A 107 -1.85 -11.73 -11.81
CA GLY A 107 -1.05 -10.53 -11.64
C GLY A 107 -0.41 -10.08 -12.94
N ASP A 108 0.09 -11.03 -13.74
CA ASP A 108 0.71 -10.72 -15.03
C ASP A 108 -0.34 -10.23 -16.03
N ALA A 109 -1.48 -10.92 -16.13
CA ALA A 109 -2.59 -10.51 -16.99
C ALA A 109 -3.13 -9.12 -16.59
N TYR A 110 -3.26 -8.85 -15.28
CA TYR A 110 -3.68 -7.55 -14.77
C TYR A 110 -2.65 -6.47 -15.08
N ALA A 111 -1.36 -6.73 -14.85
CA ALA A 111 -0.28 -5.78 -15.14
C ALA A 111 -0.25 -5.44 -16.65
N THR A 112 -0.32 -6.44 -17.52
CA THR A 112 -0.35 -6.24 -18.97
C THR A 112 -1.59 -5.45 -19.42
N PHE A 113 -2.77 -5.72 -18.86
CA PHE A 113 -3.99 -4.98 -19.17
C PHE A 113 -3.95 -3.52 -18.66
N SER A 114 -3.42 -3.31 -17.45
CA SER A 114 -3.35 -2.00 -16.80
C SER A 114 -2.25 -1.07 -17.34
N ALA A 115 -1.29 -1.61 -18.09
CA ALA A 115 -0.24 -0.83 -18.73
C ALA A 115 -0.78 0.15 -19.79
N ALA A 116 -0.06 1.24 -20.02
CA ALA A 116 -0.40 2.18 -21.10
C ALA A 116 -0.40 1.46 -22.46
N GLY A 117 -1.52 1.49 -23.18
CA GLY A 117 -1.72 0.74 -24.43
C GLY A 117 -2.02 -0.76 -24.26
N GLY A 118 -2.13 -1.23 -23.01
CA GLY A 118 -2.34 -2.64 -22.67
C GLY A 118 -3.76 -3.15 -22.87
N GLN A 119 -4.74 -2.26 -23.05
CA GLN A 119 -6.17 -2.58 -23.17
C GLN A 119 -6.54 -3.07 -24.59
N THR A 120 -5.78 -4.02 -25.12
CA THR A 120 -6.04 -4.67 -26.41
C THR A 120 -7.04 -5.82 -26.24
N ALA A 121 -7.73 -6.22 -27.31
CA ALA A 121 -8.68 -7.33 -27.28
C ALA A 121 -8.06 -8.63 -26.73
N THR A 122 -6.82 -8.94 -27.11
CA THR A 122 -6.08 -10.13 -26.64
C THR A 122 -5.83 -10.09 -25.14
N ASN A 123 -5.36 -8.96 -24.61
CA ASN A 123 -5.07 -8.82 -23.18
C ASN A 123 -6.34 -8.81 -22.33
N THR A 124 -7.40 -8.16 -22.83
CA THR A 124 -8.74 -8.21 -22.25
C THR A 124 -9.24 -9.66 -22.16
N GLN A 125 -9.10 -10.43 -23.24
CA GLN A 125 -9.54 -11.83 -23.29
C GLN A 125 -8.71 -12.71 -22.34
N ALA A 126 -7.39 -12.51 -22.26
CA ALA A 126 -6.52 -13.22 -21.32
C ALA A 126 -6.91 -12.95 -19.86
N LEU A 127 -7.15 -11.69 -19.49
CA LEU A 127 -7.61 -11.32 -18.15
C LEU A 127 -9.02 -11.88 -17.87
N CYS A 128 -9.90 -11.88 -18.86
CA CYS A 128 -11.25 -12.47 -18.76
C CYS A 128 -11.24 -13.99 -18.57
N ALA A 129 -10.39 -14.71 -19.29
CA ALA A 129 -10.24 -16.16 -19.13
C ALA A 129 -9.84 -16.53 -17.68
N ILE A 130 -8.96 -15.74 -17.05
CA ILE A 130 -8.56 -15.99 -15.66
C ILE A 130 -9.67 -15.57 -14.70
N THR A 131 -10.23 -14.38 -14.87
CA THR A 131 -11.24 -13.84 -13.94
C THR A 131 -12.54 -14.63 -13.91
N THR A 132 -12.94 -15.25 -15.02
CA THR A 132 -14.11 -16.15 -15.06
C THR A 132 -13.93 -17.41 -14.22
N THR A 133 -12.70 -17.88 -14.01
CA THR A 133 -12.39 -19.05 -13.18
C THR A 133 -12.23 -18.76 -11.68
N LEU A 134 -12.26 -17.47 -11.29
CA LEU A 134 -12.06 -17.08 -9.90
C LEU A 134 -13.24 -17.45 -9.00
N THR A 135 -12.94 -18.15 -7.91
CA THR A 135 -13.90 -18.45 -6.84
C THR A 135 -14.35 -17.18 -6.10
N PRO A 136 -15.52 -17.22 -5.42
CA PRO A 136 -15.97 -16.11 -4.59
C PRO A 136 -14.96 -15.69 -3.50
N ALA A 137 -14.20 -16.63 -2.94
CA ALA A 137 -13.17 -16.36 -1.94
C ALA A 137 -11.97 -15.60 -2.54
N GLN A 138 -11.53 -15.98 -3.74
CA GLN A 138 -10.46 -15.28 -4.45
C GLN A 138 -10.90 -13.85 -4.83
N ARG A 139 -12.14 -13.67 -5.30
CA ARG A 139 -12.70 -12.34 -5.60
C ARG A 139 -12.72 -11.42 -4.38
N ARG A 140 -13.10 -11.93 -3.20
CA ARG A 140 -13.03 -11.18 -1.93
C ARG A 140 -11.58 -10.80 -1.58
N SER A 141 -10.63 -11.71 -1.83
CA SER A 141 -9.22 -11.45 -1.58
C SER A 141 -8.68 -10.33 -2.48
N ILE A 142 -9.06 -10.31 -3.76
CA ILE A 142 -8.71 -9.23 -4.71
C ILE A 142 -9.28 -7.89 -4.25
N SER A 143 -10.56 -7.84 -3.87
CA SER A 143 -11.15 -6.59 -3.35
C SER A 143 -10.49 -6.11 -2.06
N ALA A 144 -10.03 -7.02 -1.19
CA ALA A 144 -9.32 -6.68 0.04
C ALA A 144 -7.91 -6.11 -0.21
N LEU A 145 -7.34 -6.33 -1.40
CA LEU A 145 -6.12 -5.67 -1.86
C LEU A 145 -6.38 -4.28 -2.46
N GLY A 146 -7.64 -3.84 -2.57
CA GLY A 146 -8.00 -2.57 -3.21
C GLY A 146 -7.87 -2.60 -4.74
N VAL A 147 -7.70 -3.79 -5.34
CA VAL A 147 -7.59 -3.96 -6.80
C VAL A 147 -8.99 -4.08 -7.37
N ILE A 148 -9.36 -3.15 -8.26
CA ILE A 148 -10.61 -3.19 -9.02
C ILE A 148 -10.31 -3.74 -10.42
N ILE A 149 -10.80 -4.95 -10.70
CA ILE A 149 -10.70 -5.56 -12.03
C ILE A 149 -12.04 -5.33 -12.74
N ASN A 150 -12.21 -4.15 -13.35
CA ASN A 150 -13.40 -3.80 -14.12
C ASN A 150 -13.18 -4.08 -15.61
N VAL A 151 -13.08 -5.36 -15.96
CA VAL A 151 -12.96 -5.80 -17.35
C VAL A 151 -14.35 -6.25 -17.83
N GLN A 152 -14.87 -5.61 -18.88
CA GLN A 152 -16.06 -6.12 -19.56
C GLN A 152 -15.66 -7.34 -20.38
N CYS A 153 -15.92 -8.51 -19.84
CA CYS A 153 -15.72 -9.75 -20.58
C CYS A 153 -16.83 -9.87 -21.63
N PRO A 154 -16.49 -9.97 -22.93
CA PRO A 154 -17.48 -10.31 -23.92
C PRO A 154 -18.08 -11.67 -23.54
N SER A 155 -19.42 -11.71 -23.46
CA SER A 155 -20.16 -12.96 -23.32
C SER A 155 -19.83 -13.83 -24.52
N ILE A 156 -19.25 -14.99 -24.26
CA ILE A 156 -19.00 -16.05 -25.24
C ILE A 156 -20.32 -16.53 -25.83
#